data_AF-Q8RH91-F1
#
_entry.id   AF-Q8RH91-F1
#
_cell.length_a   1.000
_cell.length_b   1.000
_cell.length_c   1.000
_cell.angle_alpha   90.00
_cell.angle_beta   90.00
_cell.angle_gamma   90.00
#
_symmetry.space_group_name_H-M   'P 1'
#
loop_
_entity.id
_entity.type
_entity.pdbx_description
1 polymer ?
#
loop_
_entity_poly.entity_id
_entity_poly.type
_entity_poly.pdbx_seq_one_letter_code
_entity_poly.pdbx_strand_id
1 'polypeptide(L)'
;MIFLSLVCISCSQLDIYPSEEERAILTTIGVSRLLNEDEKKTLASSNFVDFVSIHKFFDVNSKNSAFMKEMYNDIISGPRLTDKTIKLINMHYEKIIVADNLDLTQRAIEKMGRTIEGRATLAKCRFVFFNYDSEERVKELSKEYGFKYVFPKLNK
;
A
#
# COMPACT_ATOMS: atom_id res chain seq x y z
N MET A 1 0.05 -1.87 -54.14
CA MET A 1 0.06 -2.72 -52.94
C MET A 1 0.12 -1.83 -51.72
N ILE A 2 -0.81 -2.02 -50.80
CA ILE A 2 -0.82 -1.43 -49.45
C ILE A 2 0.31 -2.07 -48.66
N PHE A 3 1.14 -1.29 -47.97
CA PHE A 3 1.68 -1.72 -46.68
C PHE A 3 1.70 -0.53 -45.71
N LEU A 4 0.73 -0.62 -44.81
CA LEU A 4 0.46 0.24 -43.68
C LEU A 4 1.47 -0.08 -42.56
N SER A 5 1.85 0.97 -41.84
CA SER A 5 2.15 0.98 -40.40
C SER A 5 3.22 0.04 -39.83
N LEU A 6 4.26 0.65 -39.27
CA LEU A 6 4.66 0.38 -37.89
C LEU A 6 5.24 1.68 -37.31
N VAL A 7 4.33 2.60 -36.99
CA VAL A 7 4.61 3.61 -35.98
C VAL A 7 4.66 2.83 -34.67
N CYS A 8 5.85 2.42 -34.26
CA CYS A 8 6.12 2.03 -32.89
C CYS A 8 5.94 3.28 -32.04
N ILE A 9 4.69 3.61 -31.70
CA ILE A 9 4.41 4.43 -30.54
C ILE A 9 4.92 3.59 -29.39
N SER A 10 6.13 3.89 -28.91
CA SER A 10 6.53 3.51 -27.58
C SER A 10 5.45 4.06 -26.67
N CYS A 11 4.54 3.18 -26.25
CA CYS A 11 3.68 3.43 -25.10
C CYS A 11 4.65 3.62 -23.94
N SER A 12 5.05 4.87 -23.73
CA SER A 12 5.44 5.36 -22.44
C SER A 12 4.31 4.93 -21.51
N GLN A 13 4.48 3.82 -20.81
CA GLN A 13 3.68 3.54 -19.62
C GLN A 13 4.04 4.67 -18.66
N LEU A 14 3.35 5.80 -18.82
CA LEU A 14 3.33 6.87 -17.84
C LEU A 14 2.96 6.17 -16.54
N ASP A 15 3.87 6.25 -15.57
CA ASP A 15 3.69 5.77 -14.21
C ASP A 15 2.29 6.21 -13.74
N ILE A 16 1.32 5.28 -13.71
CA ILE A 16 -0.10 5.55 -13.39
C ILE A 16 -0.23 5.65 -11.86
N TYR A 17 0.69 6.38 -11.25
CA TYR A 17 0.67 6.59 -9.81
C TYR A 17 -0.28 7.75 -9.50
N PRO A 18 -1.28 7.57 -8.62
CA PRO A 18 -2.24 8.63 -8.34
C PRO A 18 -1.55 9.87 -7.74
N SER A 19 -2.04 11.05 -8.11
CA SER A 19 -1.68 12.33 -7.49
C SER A 19 -2.00 12.35 -6.00
N GLU A 20 -1.48 13.33 -5.24
CA GLU A 20 -1.72 13.41 -3.80
C GLU A 20 -3.21 13.51 -3.44
N GLU A 21 -3.95 14.33 -4.18
CA GLU A 21 -5.40 14.47 -4.02
C GLU A 21 -6.14 13.17 -4.33
N GLU A 22 -5.79 12.52 -5.44
CA GLU A 22 -6.36 11.22 -5.79
C GLU A 22 -6.02 10.16 -4.73
N ARG A 23 -4.80 10.14 -4.18
CA ARG A 23 -4.42 9.22 -3.09
C ARG A 23 -5.24 9.46 -1.83
N ALA A 24 -5.56 10.71 -1.47
CA ALA A 24 -6.42 11.01 -0.32
C ALA A 24 -7.83 10.45 -0.52
N ILE A 25 -8.40 10.63 -1.71
CA ILE A 25 -9.72 10.08 -2.09
C ILE A 25 -9.68 8.55 -2.06
N LEU A 26 -8.69 7.95 -2.72
CA LEU A 26 -8.51 6.51 -2.79
C LEU A 26 -8.27 5.90 -1.40
N THR A 27 -7.53 6.57 -0.52
CA THR A 27 -7.35 6.17 0.88
C THR A 27 -8.70 6.09 1.58
N THR A 28 -9.52 7.13 1.44
CA THR A 28 -10.86 7.19 2.05
C THR A 28 -11.76 6.05 1.56
N ILE A 29 -11.77 5.80 0.24
CA ILE A 29 -12.53 4.69 -0.36
C ILE A 29 -11.99 3.34 0.11
N GLY A 30 -10.67 3.16 0.16
CA GLY A 30 -10.04 1.91 0.57
C GLY A 30 -10.27 1.58 2.04
N VAL A 31 -10.05 2.56 2.91
CA VAL A 31 -10.25 2.43 4.36
C VAL A 31 -11.71 2.11 4.66
N SER A 32 -12.66 2.86 4.09
CA SER A 32 -14.10 2.63 4.33
C SER A 32 -14.57 1.22 3.93
N ARG A 33 -14.00 0.63 2.87
CA ARG A 33 -14.32 -0.74 2.43
C ARG A 33 -13.77 -1.83 3.35
N LEU A 34 -12.73 -1.53 4.14
CA LEU A 34 -12.05 -2.50 4.99
C LEU A 34 -12.43 -2.40 6.48
N LEU A 35 -13.30 -1.44 6.85
CA LEU A 35 -13.77 -1.29 8.23
C LEU A 35 -14.48 -2.56 8.71
N ASN A 36 -14.16 -2.97 9.93
CA ASN A 36 -14.95 -3.94 10.65
C ASN A 36 -16.20 -3.28 11.27
N GLU A 37 -17.11 -4.09 11.83
CA GLU A 37 -18.38 -3.57 12.35
C GLU A 37 -18.21 -2.60 13.51
N ASP A 38 -17.20 -2.77 14.35
CA ASP A 38 -16.96 -1.86 15.47
C ASP A 38 -16.35 -0.54 14.98
N GLU A 39 -15.41 -0.58 14.03
CA GLU A 39 -14.87 0.63 13.39
C GLU A 39 -15.94 1.40 12.61
N LYS A 40 -16.92 0.71 12.00
CA LYS A 40 -18.08 1.37 11.37
C LYS A 40 -18.92 2.12 12.41
N LYS A 41 -19.17 1.52 13.59
CA LYS A 41 -19.88 2.19 14.69
C LYS A 41 -19.08 3.39 15.19
N THR A 42 -17.77 3.24 15.38
CA THR A 42 -16.88 4.33 15.79
C THR A 42 -16.88 5.47 14.77
N LEU A 43 -16.82 5.16 13.48
CA LEU A 43 -16.92 6.17 12.42
C LEU A 43 -18.26 6.90 12.50
N ALA A 44 -19.37 6.19 12.69
CA ALA A 44 -20.69 6.80 12.81
C ALA A 44 -20.86 7.69 14.05
N SER A 45 -20.16 7.37 15.16
CA SER A 45 -20.26 8.13 16.41
C SER A 45 -19.25 9.26 16.56
N SER A 46 -18.05 9.12 15.98
CA SER A 46 -16.91 10.04 16.18
C SER A 46 -16.41 10.72 14.92
N ASN A 47 -16.94 10.34 13.74
CA ASN A 47 -16.46 10.77 12.43
C ASN A 47 -14.95 10.53 12.20
N PHE A 48 -14.35 9.59 12.93
CA PHE A 48 -12.93 9.32 12.88
C PHE A 48 -12.63 7.81 12.83
N VAL A 49 -11.61 7.44 12.05
CA VAL A 49 -11.04 6.08 11.99
C VAL A 49 -9.53 6.19 11.90
N ASP A 50 -8.84 5.37 12.69
CA ASP A 50 -7.40 5.20 12.66
C ASP A 50 -6.96 4.23 11.56
N PHE A 51 -5.89 4.60 10.83
CA PHE A 51 -5.16 3.70 9.94
C PHE A 51 -3.66 3.98 10.00
N VAL A 52 -2.85 3.06 9.48
CA VAL A 52 -1.39 3.22 9.38
C VAL A 52 -0.99 3.28 7.93
N SER A 53 -0.08 4.18 7.56
CA SER A 53 0.40 4.32 6.18
C SER A 53 1.87 3.91 6.05
N ILE A 54 2.18 3.13 5.02
CA ILE A 54 3.54 2.80 4.59
C ILE A 54 3.82 3.64 3.34
N HIS A 55 4.38 4.83 3.54
CA HIS A 55 4.60 5.80 2.46
C HIS A 55 5.70 5.40 1.48
N LYS A 56 5.52 5.78 0.20
CA LYS A 56 6.61 5.83 -0.78
C LYS A 56 7.62 6.87 -0.28
N PHE A 57 8.87 6.50 -0.03
CA PHE A 57 9.91 7.40 0.49
C PHE A 57 10.35 8.51 -0.49
N PHE A 58 9.54 8.84 -1.49
CA PHE A 58 9.89 9.78 -2.54
C PHE A 58 8.93 10.96 -2.55
N ASP A 59 9.32 12.00 -1.80
CA ASP A 59 9.28 13.37 -2.31
C ASP A 59 10.26 14.25 -1.50
N VAL A 60 11.44 14.52 -2.07
CA VAL A 60 12.47 15.40 -1.49
C VAL A 60 11.97 16.86 -1.44
N ASN A 61 10.87 17.18 -2.12
CA ASN A 61 10.26 18.50 -2.19
C ASN A 61 8.96 18.64 -1.38
N SER A 62 8.49 17.61 -0.67
CA SER A 62 7.31 17.79 0.20
C SER A 62 7.65 18.69 1.40
N LYS A 63 6.73 19.59 1.75
CA LYS A 63 6.88 20.59 2.82
C LYS A 63 7.12 20.01 4.23
N ASN A 64 7.13 18.67 4.38
CA ASN A 64 7.38 17.94 5.62
C ASN A 64 8.84 17.41 5.74
N SER A 65 9.76 17.93 4.94
CA SER A 65 11.11 17.37 4.72
C SER A 65 12.05 17.39 5.93
N ALA A 66 11.81 18.19 6.98
CA ALA A 66 12.72 18.27 8.13
C ALA A 66 12.57 17.06 9.08
N PHE A 67 11.34 16.72 9.46
CA PHE A 67 11.03 15.54 10.29
C PHE A 67 11.30 14.24 9.50
N MET A 68 11.05 14.26 8.19
CA MET A 68 11.30 13.12 7.31
C MET A 68 12.79 12.91 7.01
N LYS A 69 13.64 13.95 7.01
CA LYS A 69 15.11 13.84 6.79
C LYS A 69 15.83 13.07 7.88
N GLU A 70 15.41 13.24 9.14
CA GLU A 70 16.01 12.53 10.28
C GLU A 70 15.66 11.03 10.22
N MET A 71 14.42 10.71 9.83
CA MET A 71 14.02 9.34 9.52
C MET A 71 14.78 8.78 8.29
N TYR A 72 15.02 9.60 7.27
CA TYR A 72 15.66 9.26 5.99
C TYR A 72 17.15 8.86 6.11
N ASN A 73 17.91 9.50 7.00
CA ASN A 73 19.30 9.11 7.25
C ASN A 73 19.42 7.72 7.90
N ASP A 74 18.35 7.28 8.55
CA ASP A 74 18.25 5.99 9.23
C ASP A 74 17.79 4.83 8.30
N ILE A 75 17.53 5.16 7.02
CA ILE A 75 16.75 4.37 6.04
C ILE A 75 17.58 3.84 4.87
N ILE A 76 18.86 4.22 4.73
CA ILE A 76 19.74 3.67 3.67
C ILE A 76 20.21 2.25 4.06
N SER A 77 19.36 1.25 3.80
CA SER A 77 19.71 -0.11 3.34
C SER A 77 18.41 -0.92 3.15
N GLY A 78 18.12 -1.32 1.91
CA GLY A 78 16.85 -2.00 1.53
C GLY A 78 16.38 -3.17 2.41
N PRO A 79 17.27 -4.03 2.97
CA PRO A 79 16.89 -5.05 3.96
C PRO A 79 16.36 -4.46 5.27
N ARG A 80 16.98 -3.37 5.79
CA ARG A 80 16.53 -2.70 7.02
C ARG A 80 15.15 -2.07 6.86
N LEU A 81 14.81 -1.59 5.66
CA LEU A 81 13.47 -1.06 5.39
C LEU A 81 12.42 -2.15 5.37
N THR A 82 12.73 -3.29 4.78
CA THR A 82 11.80 -4.44 4.80
C THR A 82 11.54 -4.87 6.23
N ASP A 83 12.58 -4.95 7.07
CA ASP A 83 12.44 -5.32 8.48
C ASP A 83 11.70 -4.27 9.32
N LYS A 84 11.95 -2.97 9.08
CA LYS A 84 11.19 -1.87 9.70
C LYS A 84 9.70 -1.95 9.31
N THR A 85 9.39 -2.23 8.04
CA THR A 85 8.01 -2.43 7.56
C THR A 85 7.36 -3.64 8.22
N ILE A 86 8.08 -4.76 8.34
CA ILE A 86 7.58 -5.95 9.06
C ILE A 86 7.27 -5.62 10.50
N LYS A 87 8.15 -4.87 11.19
CA LYS A 87 7.90 -4.43 12.56
C LYS A 87 6.64 -3.57 12.65
N LEU A 88 6.44 -2.64 11.73
CA LEU A 88 5.25 -1.80 11.66
C LEU A 88 3.98 -2.62 11.43
N ILE A 89 4.01 -3.58 10.50
CA ILE A 89 2.89 -4.52 10.27
C ILE A 89 2.60 -5.32 11.55
N ASN A 90 3.61 -5.88 12.21
CA ASN A 90 3.44 -6.63 13.45
C ASN A 90 2.88 -5.80 14.61
N MET A 91 3.16 -4.50 14.67
CA MET A 91 2.62 -3.61 15.72
C MET A 91 1.17 -3.18 15.44
N HIS A 92 0.73 -3.25 14.18
CA HIS A 92 -0.53 -2.66 13.73
C HIS A 92 -1.36 -3.57 12.84
N TYR A 93 -1.17 -4.90 12.90
CA TYR A 93 -1.84 -5.86 12.03
C TYR A 93 -3.36 -5.83 12.17
N GLU A 94 -3.87 -5.39 13.33
CA GLU A 94 -5.31 -5.23 13.56
C GLU A 94 -5.86 -3.94 12.97
N LYS A 95 -5.03 -2.97 12.57
CA LYS A 95 -5.46 -1.73 11.90
C LYS A 95 -5.51 -1.92 10.38
N ILE A 96 -6.16 -0.99 9.70
CA ILE A 96 -6.05 -0.89 8.23
C ILE A 96 -4.68 -0.30 7.88
N ILE A 97 -3.97 -0.93 6.96
CA ILE A 97 -2.64 -0.52 6.50
C ILE A 97 -2.72 -0.02 5.06
N VAL A 98 -2.41 1.25 4.85
CA VAL A 98 -2.35 1.89 3.53
C VAL A 98 -0.95 1.71 2.96
N ALA A 99 -0.83 0.88 1.94
CA ALA A 99 0.41 0.48 1.30
C ALA A 99 0.71 1.37 0.09
N ASP A 100 1.05 2.63 0.37
CA ASP A 100 1.45 3.63 -0.61
C ASP A 100 2.79 3.22 -1.29
N ASN A 101 3.70 2.57 -0.55
CA ASN A 101 4.86 1.88 -1.10
C ASN A 101 4.57 0.39 -1.38
N LEU A 102 4.04 0.09 -2.56
CA LEU A 102 3.67 -1.27 -2.97
C LEU A 102 4.85 -2.25 -2.91
N ASP A 103 5.98 -1.93 -3.54
CA ASP A 103 7.17 -2.81 -3.60
C ASP A 103 7.67 -3.18 -2.20
N LEU A 104 7.85 -2.18 -1.34
CA LEU A 104 8.33 -2.41 0.03
C LEU A 104 7.34 -3.25 0.84
N THR A 105 6.05 -3.02 0.65
CA THR A 105 5.00 -3.77 1.34
C THR A 105 4.94 -5.21 0.85
N GLN A 106 5.04 -5.45 -0.46
CA GLN A 106 5.09 -6.80 -1.02
C GLN A 106 6.31 -7.58 -0.52
N ARG A 107 7.50 -6.98 -0.54
CA ARG A 107 8.72 -7.59 0.02
C ARG A 107 8.57 -7.96 1.50
N ALA A 108 7.90 -7.11 2.29
CA ALA A 108 7.62 -7.38 3.69
C ALA A 108 6.64 -8.56 3.86
N ILE A 109 5.53 -8.56 3.10
CA ILE A 109 4.55 -9.65 3.08
C ILE A 109 5.21 -10.98 2.72
N GLU A 110 6.00 -11.01 1.63
CA GLU A 110 6.71 -12.21 1.18
C GLU A 110 7.72 -12.72 2.20
N LYS A 111 8.45 -11.81 2.86
CA LYS A 111 9.40 -12.19 3.91
C LYS A 111 8.69 -12.74 5.15
N MET A 112 7.58 -12.13 5.57
CA MET A 112 6.73 -12.63 6.67
C MET A 112 6.11 -13.99 6.34
N GLY A 113 5.69 -14.19 5.10
CA GLY A 113 5.11 -15.46 4.63
C GLY A 113 6.04 -16.67 4.71
N ARG A 114 7.33 -16.48 5.00
CA ARG A 114 8.29 -17.57 5.18
C ARG A 114 8.21 -18.25 6.56
N THR A 115 7.51 -17.66 7.53
CA THR A 115 7.36 -18.22 8.88
C THR A 115 5.90 -18.44 9.25
N ILE A 116 5.65 -19.36 10.19
CA ILE A 116 4.29 -19.67 10.66
C ILE A 116 3.70 -18.46 11.39
N GLU A 117 4.50 -17.79 12.22
CA GLU A 117 4.10 -16.60 12.97
C GLU A 117 3.78 -15.45 12.03
N GLY A 118 4.60 -15.25 10.99
CA GLY A 118 4.38 -14.21 10.00
C GLY A 118 3.10 -14.43 9.20
N ARG A 119 2.83 -15.68 8.78
CA ARG A 119 1.56 -16.06 8.13
C ARG A 119 0.37 -15.82 9.06
N ALA A 120 0.47 -16.18 10.35
CA ALA A 120 -0.59 -15.97 11.33
C ALA A 120 -0.90 -14.48 11.56
N THR A 121 0.13 -13.62 11.55
CA THR A 121 -0.06 -12.16 11.57
C THR A 121 -0.72 -11.67 10.29
N LEU A 122 -0.21 -12.06 9.12
CA LEU A 122 -0.73 -11.64 7.82
C LEU A 122 -2.21 -11.96 7.66
N ALA A 123 -2.68 -13.13 8.09
CA ALA A 123 -4.09 -13.52 8.02
C ALA A 123 -5.07 -12.55 8.73
N LYS A 124 -4.55 -11.72 9.65
CA LYS A 124 -5.33 -10.71 10.36
C LYS A 124 -5.25 -9.32 9.71
N CYS A 125 -4.27 -9.11 8.83
CA CYS A 125 -4.01 -7.82 8.21
C CYS A 125 -5.07 -7.42 7.18
N ARG A 126 -5.21 -6.11 7.00
CA ARG A 126 -6.11 -5.48 6.02
C ARG A 126 -5.35 -4.37 5.29
N PHE A 127 -5.19 -4.50 3.98
CA PHE A 127 -4.33 -3.61 3.18
C PHE A 127 -5.09 -2.81 2.12
N VAL A 128 -4.77 -1.52 1.98
CA VAL A 128 -5.19 -0.67 0.85
C VAL A 128 -4.00 -0.48 -0.08
N PHE A 129 -4.15 -0.77 -1.37
CA PHE A 129 -3.08 -0.60 -2.38
C PHE A 129 -3.54 0.31 -3.52
N PHE A 130 -2.64 1.15 -4.06
CA PHE A 130 -2.99 2.13 -5.11
C PHE A 130 -2.49 1.79 -6.52
N ASN A 131 -1.50 0.89 -6.65
CA ASN A 131 -0.90 0.56 -7.95
C ASN A 131 -1.47 -0.76 -8.52
N TYR A 132 -2.19 -0.66 -9.63
CA TYR A 132 -2.88 -1.77 -10.30
C TYR A 132 -1.94 -2.70 -11.06
N ASP A 133 -0.74 -2.26 -11.45
CA ASP A 133 0.19 -3.07 -12.25
C ASP A 133 0.65 -4.34 -11.53
N SER A 134 0.40 -4.43 -10.22
CA SER A 134 0.70 -5.61 -9.41
C SER A 134 -0.51 -6.16 -8.66
N GLU A 135 -1.73 -5.87 -9.11
CA GLU A 135 -2.97 -6.36 -8.49
C GLU A 135 -3.01 -7.89 -8.45
N GLU A 136 -2.64 -8.56 -9.55
CA GLU A 136 -2.59 -10.02 -9.59
C GLU A 136 -1.58 -10.60 -8.60
N ARG A 137 -0.40 -9.97 -8.44
CA ARG A 137 0.58 -10.41 -7.45
C ARG A 137 0.06 -10.29 -6.02
N VAL A 138 -0.58 -9.18 -5.68
CA VAL A 138 -1.20 -8.99 -4.34
C VAL A 138 -2.32 -10.00 -4.11
N LYS A 139 -3.12 -10.28 -5.12
CA LYS A 139 -4.20 -11.27 -5.08
C LYS A 139 -3.68 -12.69 -4.83
N GLU A 140 -2.57 -13.08 -5.46
CA GLU A 140 -1.89 -14.35 -5.17
C GLU A 140 -1.42 -14.41 -3.71
N LEU A 141 -0.71 -13.38 -3.26
CA LEU A 141 -0.20 -13.29 -1.89
C LEU A 141 -1.34 -13.31 -0.85
N SER A 142 -2.46 -12.66 -1.15
CA SER A 142 -3.65 -12.65 -0.29
C SER A 142 -4.27 -14.03 -0.18
N LYS A 143 -4.36 -14.77 -1.29
CA LYS A 143 -4.81 -16.17 -1.27
C LYS A 143 -3.88 -17.07 -0.48
N GLU A 144 -2.56 -16.86 -0.61
CA GLU A 144 -1.56 -17.68 0.09
C GLU A 144 -1.50 -17.39 1.60
N TYR A 145 -1.61 -16.11 1.99
CA TYR A 145 -1.36 -15.67 3.37
C TYR A 145 -2.60 -15.18 4.13
N GLY A 146 -3.77 -15.14 3.49
CA GLY A 146 -5.06 -14.90 4.12
C GLY A 146 -5.39 -13.46 4.49
N PHE A 147 -4.56 -12.47 4.14
CA PHE A 147 -4.86 -11.06 4.42
C PHE A 147 -5.99 -10.53 3.55
N LYS A 148 -6.76 -9.58 4.05
CA LYS A 148 -7.76 -8.84 3.24
C LYS A 148 -7.09 -7.68 2.53
N TYR A 149 -7.58 -7.33 1.34
CA TYR A 149 -7.06 -6.19 0.61
C TYR A 149 -8.13 -5.51 -0.24
N VAL A 150 -7.87 -4.26 -0.62
CA VAL A 150 -8.63 -3.54 -1.65
C VAL A 150 -7.71 -2.72 -2.54
N PHE A 151 -8.06 -2.66 -3.83
CA PHE A 151 -7.57 -1.66 -4.78
C PHE A 151 -8.72 -0.67 -5.04
N PRO A 152 -8.80 0.44 -4.28
CA PRO A 152 -9.86 1.43 -4.48
C PRO A 152 -9.67 2.12 -5.84
N LYS A 153 -10.78 2.37 -6.53
CA LYS A 153 -10.81 3.03 -7.84
C LYS A 153 -11.47 4.39 -7.72
N LEU A 154 -10.97 5.37 -8.48
CA LEU A 154 -11.69 6.61 -8.70
C LEU A 154 -12.91 6.30 -9.56
N ASN A 155 -14.08 6.81 -9.17
CA ASN A 155 -15.24 6.82 -10.05
C ASN A 155 -14.98 7.86 -11.14
N LYS A 156 -14.49 7.42 -12.29
CA LYS A 156 -14.34 8.25 -13.50
C LYS A 156 -15.56 8.07 -14.38
#